data_AF-A0A7C7QCV4-F1
#
_entry.id   AF-A0A7C7QCV4-F1
#
_cell.length_a   1.000
_cell.length_b   1.000
_cell.length_c   1.000
_cell.angle_alpha   90.00
_cell.angle_beta   90.00
_cell.angle_gamma   90.00
#
_symmetry.space_group_name_H-M   'P 1'
#
loop_
_entity.id
_entity.type
_entity.pdbx_description
1 polymer ?
#
loop_
_entity_poly.entity_id
_entity_poly.type
_entity_poly.pdbx_seq_one_letter_code
_entity_poly.pdbx_strand_id
1 'polypeptide(L)'
;MPEYGLLIDYEYCTGCHACEIACKQENKIPARSWGIKVIETIQRLPKGKLYITYFPFPTELCILCAPRVKKGLPPACVKHCMAGCMKFGRI
;
A
#
# COMPACT_ATOMS: atom_id res chain seq x y z
N MET A 1 0.31 4.89 21.72
CA MET A 1 1.44 4.68 20.79
C MET A 1 1.02 3.68 19.72
N PRO A 2 1.43 3.85 18.46
CA PRO A 2 1.19 2.83 17.44
C PRO A 2 1.92 1.54 17.81
N GLU A 3 1.21 0.41 17.81
CA GLU A 3 1.78 -0.92 18.12
C GLU A 3 2.14 -1.70 16.84
N TYR A 4 1.51 -1.35 15.72
CA TYR A 4 1.64 -2.03 14.43
C TYR A 4 1.93 -1.05 13.30
N GLY A 5 2.60 -1.55 12.26
CA GLY A 5 2.97 -0.79 11.08
C GLY A 5 2.90 -1.61 9.79
N LEU A 6 2.97 -0.91 8.67
CA LEU A 6 3.12 -1.48 7.34
C LEU A 6 4.55 -1.24 6.85
N LEU A 7 5.24 -2.32 6.50
CA LEU A 7 6.50 -2.27 5.77
C LEU A 7 6.19 -2.45 4.29
N ILE A 8 6.74 -1.57 3.46
CA ILE A 8 6.51 -1.56 2.02
C ILE A 8 7.86 -1.49 1.33
N ASP A 9 8.14 -2.49 0.51
CA ASP A 9 9.29 -2.49 -0.38
C ASP A 9 8.90 -1.90 -1.74
N TYR A 10 9.48 -0.75 -2.05
CA TYR A 10 9.17 0.02 -3.27
C TYR A 10 9.92 -0.50 -4.49
N GLU A 11 11.02 -1.24 -4.31
CA GLU A 11 11.82 -1.76 -5.43
C GLU A 11 11.08 -2.86 -6.17
N TYR A 12 10.25 -3.62 -5.46
CA TYR A 12 9.44 -4.71 -6.02
C TYR A 12 8.00 -4.29 -6.35
N CYS A 13 7.61 -3.04 -6.08
CA CYS A 13 6.25 -2.61 -6.40
C CYS A 13 6.08 -2.48 -7.92
N THR A 14 5.17 -3.28 -8.50
CA THR A 14 4.90 -3.30 -9.95
C THR A 14 3.85 -2.30 -10.41
N GLY A 15 3.29 -1.48 -9.50
CA GLY A 15 2.26 -0.51 -9.86
C GLY A 15 0.91 -1.10 -10.24
N CYS A 16 0.60 -2.35 -9.87
CA CYS A 16 -0.65 -3.03 -10.28
C CYS A 16 -1.97 -2.46 -9.71
N HIS A 17 -1.92 -1.49 -8.79
CA HIS A 17 -3.08 -0.89 -8.09
C HIS A 17 -4.00 -1.86 -7.32
N ALA A 18 -3.65 -3.15 -7.18
CA ALA A 18 -4.47 -4.13 -6.45
C ALA A 18 -4.70 -3.74 -4.98
N CYS A 19 -3.68 -3.16 -4.32
CA CYS A 19 -3.79 -2.67 -2.95
C CYS A 19 -4.82 -1.54 -2.80
N GLU A 20 -4.99 -0.67 -3.80
CA GLU A 20 -5.96 0.43 -3.77
C GLU A 20 -7.39 -0.13 -3.78
N ILE A 21 -7.66 -1.02 -4.72
CA ILE A 21 -9.00 -1.60 -4.92
C ILE A 21 -9.37 -2.49 -3.73
N ALA A 22 -8.45 -3.33 -3.26
CA ALA A 22 -8.68 -4.17 -2.10
C ALA A 22 -8.96 -3.34 -0.83
N CYS A 23 -8.20 -2.26 -0.62
CA CYS A 23 -8.42 -1.36 0.52
C CYS A 23 -9.79 -0.67 0.45
N LYS A 24 -10.16 -0.17 -0.74
CA LYS A 24 -11.46 0.48 -0.98
C LYS A 24 -12.62 -0.47 -0.73
N GLN A 25 -12.57 -1.68 -1.28
CA GLN A 25 -13.64 -2.67 -1.15
C GLN A 25 -13.80 -3.12 0.31
N GLU A 26 -12.70 -3.42 1.00
CA GLU A 26 -12.74 -3.87 2.39
C GLU A 26 -13.32 -2.79 3.32
N ASN A 27 -12.87 -1.55 3.18
CA ASN A 27 -13.24 -0.46 4.09
C ASN A 27 -14.41 0.38 3.56
N LYS A 28 -15.03 -0.03 2.44
CA LYS A 28 -16.15 0.67 1.78
C LYS A 28 -15.86 2.17 1.54
N ILE A 29 -14.63 2.46 1.12
CA ILE A 29 -14.17 3.84 0.90
C ILE A 29 -14.84 4.40 -0.38
N PRO A 30 -15.32 5.66 -0.38
CA PRO A 30 -15.89 6.30 -1.56
C PRO A 30 -14.95 6.31 -2.78
N ALA A 31 -15.53 6.36 -3.98
CA ALA A 31 -14.76 6.24 -5.24
C ALA A 31 -13.63 7.27 -5.40
N ARG A 32 -13.79 8.48 -4.85
CA ARG A 32 -12.83 9.59 -4.93
C ARG A 32 -11.89 9.70 -3.70
N SER A 33 -11.80 8.67 -2.88
CA SER A 33 -10.94 8.66 -1.70
C SER A 33 -10.18 7.34 -1.62
N TRP A 34 -9.00 7.32 -1.02
CA TRP A 34 -8.14 6.13 -0.98
C TRP A 34 -7.57 5.97 0.42
N GLY A 35 -7.59 4.74 0.97
CA GLY A 35 -6.82 4.41 2.17
C GLY A 35 -5.36 4.13 1.86
N ILE A 36 -5.08 3.62 0.65
CA ILE A 36 -3.74 3.51 0.08
C ILE A 36 -3.80 3.90 -1.39
N LYS A 37 -2.83 4.69 -1.85
CA LYS A 37 -2.74 5.16 -3.23
C LYS A 37 -1.36 4.86 -3.78
N VAL A 38 -1.29 4.23 -4.94
CA VAL A 38 -0.05 4.05 -5.70
C VAL A 38 0.23 5.34 -6.45
N ILE A 39 1.36 5.94 -6.15
CA ILE A 39 1.88 7.13 -6.81
C ILE A 39 3.04 6.69 -7.69
N GLU A 40 2.90 6.89 -8.99
CA GLU A 40 4.01 6.74 -9.92
C GLU A 40 4.90 7.98 -9.82
N THR A 41 6.20 7.77 -9.61
CA THR A 41 7.19 8.83 -9.57
C THR A 41 8.26 8.56 -10.61
N ILE A 42 8.55 9.58 -11.41
CA ILE A 42 9.57 9.54 -12.44
C ILE A 42 10.69 10.50 -12.01
N GLN A 43 11.85 9.94 -11.69
CA GLN A 43 13.05 10.72 -11.41
C GLN A 43 14.00 10.67 -12.61
N ARG A 44 14.53 11.82 -12.99
CA ARG A 44 15.59 11.91 -13.99
C ARG A 44 16.93 11.70 -13.30
N LEU A 45 17.62 10.63 -13.67
CA LEU A 45 18.97 10.35 -13.22
C LEU A 45 20.02 10.95 -14.18
N PRO A 46 21.27 11.11 -13.73
CA PRO A 46 22.37 11.49 -14.60
C PRO A 46 22.47 10.60 -15.85
N LYS A 47 23.03 11.13 -16.94
CA LYS A 47 23.14 10.45 -18.25
C LYS A 47 21.79 10.15 -18.93
N GLY A 48 20.74 10.91 -18.61
CA GLY A 48 19.44 10.80 -19.26
C GLY A 48 18.66 9.53 -18.91
N LYS A 49 19.06 8.79 -17.87
CA LYS A 49 18.32 7.62 -17.39
C LYS A 49 17.04 8.07 -16.68
N LEU A 50 15.96 7.35 -16.90
CA LEU A 50 14.72 7.52 -16.14
C LEU A 50 14.64 6.44 -15.06
N TYR A 51 14.33 6.85 -13.84
CA TYR A 51 14.01 5.97 -12.73
C TYR A 51 12.52 6.08 -12.46
N ILE A 52 11.77 5.07 -12.89
CA ILE A 52 10.33 4.96 -12.68
C ILE A 52 10.11 4.06 -11.48
N THR A 53 9.38 4.54 -10.49
CA THR A 53 9.07 3.77 -9.28
C THR A 53 7.64 4.03 -8.83
N TYR A 54 7.08 3.06 -8.11
CA TYR A 54 5.71 3.09 -7.61
C TYR A 54 5.73 3.11 -6.09
N PHE A 55 5.16 4.17 -5.52
CA PHE A 55 5.03 4.32 -4.07
C PHE A 55 3.57 4.08 -3.66
N PRO A 56 3.22 2.90 -3.11
CA PRO A 56 1.92 2.73 -2.49
C PRO A 56 1.94 3.41 -1.12
N PHE A 57 1.36 4.60 -1.08
CA PHE A 57 1.34 5.47 0.08
C PHE A 57 0.02 5.31 0.86
N PRO A 58 0.06 4.92 2.16
CA PRO A 58 -1.13 4.93 3.00
C PRO A 58 -1.51 6.37 3.36
N THR A 59 -2.78 6.73 3.19
CA THR A 59 -3.30 8.06 3.54
C THR A 59 -3.82 8.08 4.98
N GLU A 60 -4.35 9.23 5.43
CA GLU A 60 -5.03 9.36 6.72
C GLU A 60 -6.28 8.48 6.86
N LEU A 61 -6.84 7.97 5.76
CA LEU A 61 -7.95 7.01 5.80
C LEU A 61 -7.49 5.57 6.09
N CYS A 62 -6.18 5.32 6.15
CA CYS A 62 -5.64 4.01 6.47
C CYS A 62 -5.80 3.69 7.96
N ILE A 63 -6.65 2.71 8.27
CA ILE A 63 -6.88 2.23 9.64
C ILE A 63 -6.07 0.97 9.99
N LEU A 64 -5.02 0.66 9.23
CA LEU A 64 -4.25 -0.60 9.31
C LEU A 64 -5.12 -1.87 9.26
N CYS A 65 -6.31 -1.77 8.65
CA CYS A 65 -7.32 -2.83 8.65
C CYS A 65 -7.61 -3.41 10.04
N ALA A 66 -7.72 -2.57 11.09
CA ALA A 66 -7.97 -3.02 12.46
C ALA A 66 -9.08 -4.08 12.62
N PRO A 67 -10.23 -4.01 11.91
CA PRO A 67 -11.26 -5.06 11.98
C PRO A 67 -10.82 -6.43 11.45
N ARG A 68 -9.93 -6.47 10.46
CA ARG A 68 -9.35 -7.72 9.91
C ARG A 68 -8.30 -8.29 10.85
N VAL A 69 -7.43 -7.42 11.36
CA VAL A 69 -6.36 -7.82 12.28
C VAL A 69 -6.93 -8.41 13.56
N LYS A 70 -8.02 -7.85 14.10
CA LYS A 70 -8.77 -8.43 15.23
C LYS A 70 -9.29 -9.85 14.98
N LYS A 71 -9.49 -10.24 13.72
CA LYS A 71 -9.91 -11.59 13.30
C LYS A 71 -8.73 -12.51 12.95
N GLY A 72 -7.49 -12.08 13.21
CA GLY A 72 -6.29 -12.81 12.83
C GLY A 72 -6.01 -12.80 11.32
N LEU A 73 -6.68 -11.94 10.55
CA LEU A 73 -6.49 -11.83 9.11
C LEU A 73 -5.49 -10.72 8.79
N PRO A 74 -4.61 -10.89 7.79
CA PRO A 74 -3.72 -9.83 7.34
C PRO A 74 -4.52 -8.66 6.75
N PRO A 75 -3.99 -7.43 6.79
CA PRO A 75 -4.58 -6.28 6.11
C PRO A 75 -4.87 -6.55 4.64
N ALA A 76 -5.91 -5.90 4.10
CA ALA A 76 -6.36 -6.14 2.73
C ALA A 76 -5.26 -5.82 1.70
N CYS A 77 -4.51 -4.74 1.88
CA CYS A 77 -3.39 -4.38 1.00
C CYS A 77 -2.28 -5.44 1.01
N VAL A 78 -1.91 -5.97 2.18
CA VAL A 78 -0.91 -7.03 2.32
C VAL A 78 -1.37 -8.32 1.65
N LYS A 79 -2.62 -8.74 1.91
CA LYS A 79 -3.18 -9.98 1.33
C LYS A 79 -3.21 -9.97 -0.21
N HIS A 80 -3.49 -8.81 -0.82
CA HIS A 80 -3.69 -8.69 -2.28
C HIS A 80 -2.48 -8.09 -3.02
N CYS A 81 -1.35 -7.90 -2.34
CA CYS A 81 -0.13 -7.45 -3.00
C CYS A 81 0.39 -8.57 -3.91
N MET A 82 0.20 -8.43 -5.23
CA MET A 82 0.63 -9.45 -6.21
C MET A 82 2.15 -9.63 -6.23
N ALA A 83 2.91 -8.58 -5.92
CA ALA A 83 4.36 -8.62 -5.82
C ALA A 83 4.87 -9.12 -4.46
N GLY A 84 3.99 -9.28 -3.45
CA GLY A 84 4.40 -9.66 -2.09
C GLY A 84 5.28 -8.63 -1.38
N CYS A 85 5.31 -7.37 -1.82
CA CYS A 85 6.20 -6.33 -1.31
C CYS A 85 5.67 -5.59 -0.06
N MET A 86 4.49 -5.96 0.45
CA MET A 86 3.89 -5.36 1.65
C MET A 86 3.88 -6.36 2.81
N LYS A 87 4.28 -5.91 3.99
CA LYS A 87 4.22 -6.69 5.25
C LYS A 87 3.55 -5.88 6.35
N PHE A 88 2.88 -6.56 7.26
CA PHE A 88 2.23 -5.99 8.43
C PHE A 88 2.80 -6.66 9.67
N GLY A 89 3.14 -5.87 10.69
CA GLY A 89 3.75 -6.39 11.90
C GLY A 89 3.83 -5.36 13.02
N ARG A 90 4.34 -5.80 14.18
CA ARG A 90 4.63 -4.92 15.31
C ARG A 90 5.82 -4.03 14.98
N ILE A 91 5.79 -2.79 15.45
CA ILE A 91 6.90 -1.83 15.32
C ILE A 91 7.78 -1.82 16.56
#